data_AF-A0A7U7J651-F1
#
_entry.id   AF-A0A7U7J651-F1
#
_cell.length_a   1.000
_cell.length_b   1.000
_cell.length_c   1.000
_cell.angle_alpha   90.00
_cell.angle_beta   90.00
_cell.angle_gamma   90.00
#
_symmetry.space_group_name_H-M   'P 1'
#
loop_
_entity.id
_entity.type
_entity.pdbx_description
1 polymer ?
#
loop_
_entity_poly.entity_id
_entity_poly.type
_entity_poly.pdbx_seq_one_letter_code
_entity_poly.pdbx_strand_id
1 'polypeptide(L)'
;MGTWQLTGVFVLIGVVMIIGLAGWLVMNHSRERRRLIEERVLAMRQAVAAKVAAEKVAAEKVAAEKAAVARAAADRLAAKRASMEKAAMEKSAIERAAIEQAVAEWAVAEQAEAERANMRKTSTEQRDADAVEARMRAVEAAISEWIEAEREGHRQAAATPGQPAVKTCTRTGAIHQQVRSTAEVIEKETGELEFIKNRIEAGVDILPLEFQQTVDEWKEGRTLRHSSFDDLKLKFRYKAYSIEDGYELLHLYNQWLAQQRQKIRVFIRLLGATVDKGDSMLAAIEDLERIEREKYLEMDVDVIFTLRDIRDILEKLIGVENILRDLENVCRKRSEQIIAPVWEAKGSL
;
A
#
# COMPACT_ATOMS: atom_id res chain seq x y z
N MET A 1 9.78 132.39 -48.71
CA MET A 1 9.23 131.49 -47.67
C MET A 1 9.68 130.07 -48.00
N GLY A 2 10.72 129.52 -47.37
CA GLY A 2 11.30 128.24 -47.84
C GLY A 2 12.28 127.50 -46.92
N THR A 3 12.37 127.84 -45.63
CA THR A 3 13.33 127.21 -44.69
C THR A 3 12.69 126.28 -43.66
N TRP A 4 11.35 126.27 -43.55
CA TRP A 4 10.60 125.45 -42.58
C TRP A 4 10.14 124.07 -43.10
N GLN A 5 10.32 123.78 -44.40
CA GLN A 5 9.94 122.47 -44.98
C GLN A 5 11.09 121.46 -45.00
N LEU A 6 12.35 121.91 -45.05
CA LEU A 6 13.53 121.03 -45.08
C LEU A 6 13.81 120.37 -43.74
N THR A 7 13.65 121.09 -42.63
CA THR A 7 13.90 120.57 -41.28
C THR A 7 12.91 119.48 -40.88
N GLY A 8 11.65 119.58 -41.30
CA GLY A 8 10.62 118.55 -41.05
C GLY A 8 10.89 117.22 -41.76
N VAL A 9 11.45 117.27 -42.98
CA VAL A 9 11.78 116.05 -43.76
C VAL A 9 12.92 115.26 -43.12
N PHE A 10 13.95 115.94 -42.60
CA PHE A 10 15.06 115.27 -41.90
C PHE A 10 14.62 114.59 -40.59
N VAL A 11 13.69 115.19 -39.84
CA VAL A 11 13.11 114.58 -38.63
C VAL A 11 12.31 113.33 -38.99
N LEU A 12 11.50 113.39 -40.05
CA LEU A 12 10.72 112.25 -40.54
C LEU A 12 11.61 111.09 -40.99
N ILE A 13 12.70 111.38 -41.72
CA ILE A 13 13.69 110.37 -42.10
C ILE A 13 14.37 109.77 -40.86
N GLY A 14 14.71 110.57 -39.86
CA GLY A 14 15.28 110.10 -38.60
C GLY A 14 14.35 109.15 -37.84
N VAL A 15 13.06 109.47 -37.75
CA VAL A 15 12.05 108.62 -37.09
C VAL A 15 11.87 107.30 -37.83
N VAL A 16 11.82 107.31 -39.17
CA VAL A 16 11.71 106.09 -39.98
C VAL A 16 12.95 105.20 -39.80
N MET A 17 14.15 105.79 -39.71
CA MET A 17 15.39 105.04 -39.49
C MET A 17 15.42 104.39 -38.10
N ILE A 18 14.92 105.08 -37.07
CA ILE A 18 14.80 104.53 -35.71
C ILE A 18 13.78 103.39 -35.65
N ILE A 19 12.62 103.53 -36.30
CA ILE A 19 11.60 102.47 -36.38
C ILE A 19 12.14 101.27 -37.15
N GLY A 20 12.88 101.49 -38.24
CA GLY A 20 13.54 100.43 -39.01
C GLY A 20 14.58 99.67 -38.19
N LEU A 21 15.41 100.38 -37.42
CA LEU A 21 16.39 99.79 -36.49
C LEU A 21 15.72 99.00 -35.37
N ALA A 22 14.65 99.53 -34.77
CA ALA A 22 13.90 98.84 -33.73
C ALA A 22 13.22 97.56 -34.27
N GLY A 23 12.60 97.65 -35.45
CA GLY A 23 12.01 96.50 -36.13
C GLY A 23 13.05 95.45 -36.52
N TRP A 24 14.22 95.88 -37.02
CA TRP A 24 15.35 95.01 -37.33
C TRP A 24 15.91 94.33 -36.08
N LEU A 25 16.03 95.05 -34.96
CA LEU A 25 16.49 94.50 -33.67
C LEU A 25 15.52 93.43 -33.15
N VAL A 26 14.21 93.70 -33.17
CA VAL A 26 13.17 92.73 -32.75
C VAL A 26 13.15 91.51 -33.69
N MET A 27 13.30 91.72 -35.00
CA MET A 27 13.38 90.64 -35.98
C MET A 27 14.64 89.78 -35.77
N ASN A 28 15.79 90.39 -35.51
CA ASN A 28 17.03 89.67 -35.26
C ASN A 28 16.97 88.89 -33.94
N HIS A 29 16.45 89.52 -32.88
CA HIS A 29 16.33 88.90 -31.58
C HIS A 29 15.26 87.79 -31.54
N SER A 30 14.18 87.93 -32.33
CA SER A 30 13.20 86.85 -32.51
C SER A 30 13.75 85.69 -33.34
N ARG A 31 14.63 85.95 -34.33
CA ARG A 31 15.35 84.89 -35.06
C ARG A 31 16.32 84.13 -34.17
N GLU A 32 17.09 84.81 -33.32
CA GLU A 32 17.99 84.18 -32.35
C GLU A 32 17.21 83.31 -31.34
N ARG A 33 16.09 83.81 -30.80
CA ARG A 33 15.24 83.03 -29.89
C ARG A 33 14.65 81.79 -30.55
N ARG A 34 14.25 81.86 -31.82
CA ARG A 34 13.75 80.69 -32.56
C ARG A 34 14.82 79.61 -32.69
N ARG A 35 16.07 79.97 -33.01
CA ARG A 35 17.19 79.02 -33.09
C ARG A 35 17.46 78.34 -31.74
N LEU A 36 17.49 79.11 -30.65
CA LEU A 36 17.69 78.57 -29.30
C LEU A 36 16.55 77.63 -28.88
N ILE A 37 15.31 77.92 -29.27
CA ILE A 37 14.16 77.05 -28.99
C ILE A 37 14.27 75.77 -29.83
N GLU A 38 14.62 75.86 -31.11
CA GLU A 38 14.81 74.69 -31.98
C GLU A 38 15.95 73.79 -31.48
N GLU A 39 17.08 74.36 -31.08
CA GLU A 39 18.20 73.62 -30.47
C GLU A 39 17.79 72.95 -29.16
N ARG A 40 17.04 73.65 -28.29
CA ARG A 40 16.53 73.05 -27.04
C ARG A 40 15.52 71.94 -27.31
N VAL A 41 14.66 72.09 -28.31
CA VAL A 41 13.69 71.05 -28.70
C VAL A 41 14.40 69.83 -29.29
N LEU A 42 15.45 70.03 -30.09
CA LEU A 42 16.28 68.93 -30.60
C LEU A 42 17.04 68.21 -29.49
N ALA A 43 17.66 68.96 -28.56
CA ALA A 43 18.34 68.39 -27.40
C ALA A 43 17.37 67.60 -26.50
N MET A 44 16.16 68.13 -26.28
CA MET A 44 15.12 67.44 -25.51
C MET A 44 14.66 66.16 -26.22
N ARG A 45 14.44 66.20 -27.54
CA ARG A 45 14.08 65.01 -28.33
C ARG A 45 15.18 63.96 -28.30
N GLN A 46 16.45 64.34 -28.40
CA GLN A 46 17.57 63.41 -28.29
C GLN A 46 17.67 62.80 -26.89
N ALA A 47 17.47 63.60 -25.83
CA ALA A 47 17.46 63.10 -24.46
C ALA A 47 16.31 62.10 -24.20
N VAL A 48 15.11 62.37 -24.73
CA VAL A 48 13.97 61.45 -24.64
C VAL A 48 14.23 60.17 -25.44
N ALA A 49 14.74 60.28 -26.67
CA ALA A 49 15.08 59.13 -27.49
C ALA A 49 16.17 58.25 -26.84
N ALA A 50 17.19 58.86 -26.24
CA ALA A 50 18.25 58.15 -25.51
C ALA A 50 17.70 57.42 -24.27
N LYS A 51 16.79 58.06 -23.52
CA LYS A 51 16.13 57.41 -22.37
C LYS A 51 15.29 56.21 -22.80
N VAL A 52 14.48 56.35 -23.85
CA VAL A 52 13.66 55.25 -24.38
C VAL A 52 14.53 54.11 -24.92
N ALA A 53 15.64 54.42 -25.58
CA ALA A 53 16.58 53.39 -26.04
C ALA A 53 17.24 52.65 -24.87
N ALA A 54 17.69 53.37 -23.83
CA ALA A 54 18.26 52.77 -22.63
C ALA A 54 17.27 51.88 -21.88
N GLU A 55 16.01 52.31 -21.78
CA GLU A 55 14.95 51.57 -21.10
C GLU A 55 14.58 50.28 -21.86
N LYS A 56 14.54 50.32 -23.21
CA LYS A 56 14.35 49.12 -24.03
C LYS A 56 15.47 48.11 -23.87
N VAL A 57 16.73 48.55 -23.85
CA VAL A 57 17.89 47.67 -23.64
C VAL A 57 17.87 47.05 -22.24
N ALA A 58 17.45 47.82 -21.21
CA ALA A 58 17.30 47.30 -19.86
C ALA A 58 16.17 46.25 -19.78
N ALA A 59 15.03 46.50 -20.42
CA ALA A 59 13.91 45.57 -20.45
C ALA A 59 14.25 44.26 -21.19
N GLU A 60 14.95 44.32 -22.33
CA GLU A 60 15.40 43.12 -23.05
C GLU A 60 16.39 42.28 -22.23
N LYS A 61 17.33 42.92 -21.51
CA LYS A 61 18.27 42.20 -20.65
C LYS A 61 17.56 41.43 -19.53
N VAL A 62 16.59 42.07 -18.87
CA VAL A 62 15.79 41.42 -17.82
C VAL A 62 14.93 40.28 -18.37
N ALA A 63 14.36 40.44 -19.57
CA ALA A 63 13.58 39.39 -20.22
C ALA A 63 14.46 38.17 -20.59
N ALA A 64 15.66 38.41 -21.14
CA ALA A 64 16.61 37.36 -21.49
C ALA A 64 17.11 36.60 -20.25
N GLU A 65 17.39 37.30 -19.15
CA GLU A 65 17.84 36.70 -17.90
C GLU A 65 16.75 35.82 -17.25
N LYS A 66 15.50 36.29 -17.24
CA LYS A 66 14.35 35.49 -16.77
C LYS A 66 14.13 34.23 -17.61
N ALA A 67 14.30 34.32 -18.94
CA ALA A 67 14.18 33.16 -19.81
C ALA A 67 15.30 32.12 -19.59
N ALA A 68 16.53 32.56 -19.31
CA ALA A 68 17.64 31.67 -18.99
C ALA A 68 17.44 30.94 -17.65
N VAL A 69 16.96 31.65 -16.62
CA VAL A 69 16.65 31.05 -15.31
C VAL A 69 15.52 30.02 -15.41
N ALA A 70 14.47 30.31 -16.19
CA ALA A 70 13.36 29.40 -16.39
C ALA A 70 13.79 28.09 -17.10
N ARG A 71 14.64 28.19 -18.13
CA ARG A 71 15.20 27.01 -18.81
C ARG A 71 16.07 26.17 -17.88
N ALA A 72 16.95 26.80 -17.10
CA ALA A 72 17.78 26.08 -16.12
C ALA A 72 16.95 25.37 -15.03
N ALA A 73 15.81 25.94 -14.62
CA ALA A 73 14.91 25.30 -13.67
C ALA A 73 14.17 24.09 -14.29
N ALA A 74 13.74 24.20 -15.55
CA ALA A 74 13.09 23.11 -16.28
C ALA A 74 14.04 21.91 -16.49
N ASP A 75 15.29 22.16 -16.89
CA ASP A 75 16.29 21.11 -17.09
C ASP A 75 16.63 20.37 -15.78
N ARG A 76 16.72 21.09 -14.66
CA ARG A 76 16.93 20.47 -13.33
C ARG A 76 15.76 19.58 -12.92
N LEU A 77 14.53 19.96 -13.25
CA LEU A 77 13.33 19.16 -12.98
C LEU A 77 13.28 17.90 -13.85
N ALA A 78 13.64 18.00 -15.12
CA ALA A 78 13.74 16.86 -16.03
C ALA A 78 14.82 15.86 -15.57
N ALA A 79 16.01 16.37 -15.18
CA ALA A 79 17.09 15.53 -14.66
C ALA A 79 16.70 14.79 -13.36
N LYS A 80 16.00 15.46 -12.43
CA LYS A 80 15.51 14.82 -11.19
C LYS A 80 14.45 13.75 -11.46
N ARG A 81 13.56 13.95 -12.42
CA ARG A 81 12.57 12.92 -12.79
C ARG A 81 13.24 11.68 -13.38
N ALA A 82 14.20 11.87 -14.28
CA ALA A 82 14.95 10.77 -14.87
C ALA A 82 15.77 9.97 -13.83
N SER A 83 16.32 10.62 -12.80
CA SER A 83 17.02 9.90 -11.72
C SER A 83 16.07 9.11 -10.82
N MET A 84 14.88 9.64 -10.53
CA MET A 84 13.88 8.92 -9.71
C MET A 84 13.29 7.71 -10.44
N GLU A 85 13.08 7.81 -11.75
CA GLU A 85 12.55 6.71 -12.56
C GLU A 85 13.54 5.55 -12.67
N LYS A 86 14.85 5.85 -12.85
CA LYS A 86 15.91 4.83 -12.80
C LYS A 86 15.99 4.13 -11.44
N ALA A 87 15.89 4.90 -10.35
CA ALA A 87 15.91 4.33 -9.00
C ALA A 87 14.66 3.47 -8.68
N ALA A 88 13.50 3.81 -9.25
CA ALA A 88 12.28 3.03 -9.11
C ALA A 88 12.36 1.69 -9.86
N MET A 89 12.89 1.70 -11.09
CA MET A 89 13.11 0.47 -11.87
C MET A 89 14.09 -0.48 -11.18
N GLU A 90 15.20 0.05 -10.64
CA GLU A 90 16.23 -0.74 -9.95
C GLU A 90 15.70 -1.37 -8.65
N LYS A 91 14.89 -0.63 -7.88
CA LYS A 91 14.20 -1.19 -6.70
C LYS A 91 13.24 -2.32 -7.07
N SER A 92 12.47 -2.19 -8.16
CA SER A 92 11.54 -3.24 -8.58
C SER A 92 12.23 -4.55 -8.99
N ALA A 93 13.44 -4.45 -9.55
CA ALA A 93 14.24 -5.61 -9.95
C ALA A 93 14.83 -6.35 -8.74
N ILE A 94 15.28 -5.61 -7.72
CA ILE A 94 15.78 -6.17 -6.47
C ILE A 94 14.64 -6.82 -5.67
N GLU A 95 13.46 -6.21 -5.62
CA GLU A 95 12.28 -6.75 -4.93
C GLU A 95 11.81 -8.07 -5.55
N ARG A 96 11.79 -8.18 -6.89
CA ARG A 96 11.46 -9.44 -7.57
C ARG A 96 12.46 -10.56 -7.27
N ALA A 97 13.75 -10.25 -7.26
CA ALA A 97 14.79 -11.22 -6.94
C ALA A 97 14.71 -11.70 -5.47
N ALA A 98 14.38 -10.80 -4.53
CA ALA A 98 14.19 -11.15 -3.13
C ALA A 98 12.95 -12.02 -2.90
N ILE A 99 11.85 -11.77 -3.62
CA ILE A 99 10.63 -12.58 -3.56
C ILE A 99 10.88 -14.00 -4.10
N GLU A 100 11.61 -14.14 -5.21
CA GLU A 100 11.97 -15.46 -5.76
C GLU A 100 12.86 -16.28 -4.80
N GLN A 101 13.83 -15.64 -4.12
CA GLN A 101 14.64 -16.31 -3.11
C GLN A 101 13.83 -16.76 -1.88
N ALA A 102 12.92 -15.90 -1.38
CA ALA A 102 12.07 -16.25 -0.25
C ALA A 102 11.10 -17.42 -0.56
N VAL A 103 10.60 -17.50 -1.79
CA VAL A 103 9.76 -18.62 -2.24
C VAL A 103 10.56 -19.93 -2.32
N ALA A 104 11.82 -19.87 -2.77
CA ALA A 104 12.69 -21.05 -2.83
C ALA A 104 13.07 -21.55 -1.42
N GLU A 105 13.37 -20.65 -0.48
CA GLU A 105 13.69 -21.02 0.91
C GLU A 105 12.49 -21.62 1.65
N TRP A 106 11.28 -21.09 1.42
CA TRP A 106 10.06 -21.63 2.02
C TRP A 106 9.75 -23.05 1.52
N ALA A 107 9.96 -23.32 0.23
CA ALA A 107 9.78 -24.67 -0.34
C ALA A 107 10.75 -25.71 0.25
N VAL A 108 11.99 -25.31 0.55
CA VAL A 108 12.98 -26.19 1.19
C VAL A 108 12.63 -26.44 2.67
N ALA A 109 12.16 -25.43 3.39
CA ALA A 109 11.72 -25.58 4.78
C ALA A 109 10.49 -26.49 4.90
N GLU A 110 9.52 -26.39 3.98
CA GLU A 110 8.33 -27.24 3.96
C GLU A 110 8.67 -28.71 3.66
N GLN A 111 9.62 -28.98 2.75
CA GLN A 111 10.10 -30.34 2.51
C GLN A 111 10.79 -30.96 3.74
N ALA A 112 11.59 -30.18 4.48
CA ALA A 112 12.26 -30.67 5.68
C ALA A 112 11.28 -30.95 6.84
N GLU A 113 10.22 -30.15 6.99
CA GLU A 113 9.12 -30.41 7.94
C GLU A 113 8.34 -31.68 7.56
N ALA A 114 8.03 -31.85 6.27
CA ALA A 114 7.32 -33.03 5.75
C ALA A 114 8.13 -34.33 5.97
N GLU A 115 9.45 -34.29 5.76
CA GLU A 115 10.32 -35.44 6.01
C GLU A 115 10.37 -35.82 7.49
N ARG A 116 10.50 -34.83 8.39
CA ARG A 116 10.44 -35.07 9.85
C ARG A 116 9.10 -35.63 10.30
N ALA A 117 8.00 -35.17 9.71
CA ALA A 117 6.67 -35.69 9.99
C ALA A 117 6.52 -37.16 9.55
N ASN A 118 7.06 -37.53 8.38
CA ASN A 118 7.08 -38.91 7.90
C ASN A 118 7.96 -39.82 8.78
N MET A 119 9.12 -39.35 9.23
CA MET A 119 9.96 -40.11 10.18
C MET A 119 9.25 -40.35 11.53
N ARG A 120 8.47 -39.38 12.01
CA ARG A 120 7.68 -39.56 13.23
C ARG A 120 6.55 -40.57 13.04
N LYS A 121 5.84 -40.50 11.91
CA LYS A 121 4.75 -41.46 11.57
C LYS A 121 5.25 -42.90 11.46
N THR A 122 6.37 -43.12 10.77
CA THR A 122 6.97 -44.46 10.65
C THR A 122 7.42 -45.02 12.00
N SER A 123 7.98 -44.18 12.88
CA SER A 123 8.33 -44.60 14.24
C SER A 123 7.10 -44.92 15.11
N THR A 124 6.00 -44.18 14.96
CA THR A 124 4.75 -44.50 15.67
C THR A 124 4.09 -45.76 15.11
N GLU A 125 4.07 -45.94 13.79
CA GLU A 125 3.54 -47.15 13.15
C GLU A 125 4.35 -48.40 13.54
N GLN A 126 5.67 -48.29 13.67
CA GLN A 126 6.50 -49.39 14.18
C GLN A 126 6.18 -49.72 15.64
N ARG A 127 6.01 -48.72 16.51
CA ARG A 127 5.61 -48.97 17.91
C ARG A 127 4.22 -49.57 18.03
N ASP A 128 3.30 -49.14 17.18
CA ASP A 128 1.94 -49.69 17.13
C ASP A 128 1.96 -51.12 16.56
N ALA A 129 2.80 -51.41 15.56
CA ALA A 129 3.02 -52.76 15.04
C ALA A 129 3.64 -53.69 16.09
N ASP A 130 4.68 -53.24 16.81
CA ASP A 130 5.31 -54.00 17.91
C ASP A 130 4.31 -54.25 19.05
N ALA A 131 3.47 -53.26 19.38
CA ALA A 131 2.41 -53.40 20.38
C ALA A 131 1.30 -54.35 19.92
N VAL A 132 0.95 -54.34 18.63
CA VAL A 132 0.01 -55.31 18.02
C VAL A 132 0.62 -56.70 18.00
N GLU A 133 1.90 -56.87 17.71
CA GLU A 133 2.58 -58.16 17.73
C GLU A 133 2.72 -58.70 19.16
N ALA A 134 3.03 -57.84 20.14
CA ALA A 134 3.05 -58.20 21.55
C ALA A 134 1.64 -58.60 22.06
N ARG A 135 0.59 -57.90 21.60
CA ARG A 135 -0.80 -58.29 21.85
C ARG A 135 -1.15 -59.60 21.14
N MET A 136 -0.69 -59.81 19.91
CA MET A 136 -0.90 -61.06 19.16
C MET A 136 -0.22 -62.23 19.87
N ARG A 137 1.00 -62.05 20.38
CA ARG A 137 1.69 -63.06 21.20
C ARG A 137 1.01 -63.32 22.54
N ALA A 138 0.48 -62.29 23.19
CA ALA A 138 -0.32 -62.46 24.41
C ALA A 138 -1.64 -63.18 24.13
N VAL A 139 -2.26 -62.90 22.97
CA VAL A 139 -3.46 -63.58 22.49
C VAL A 139 -3.14 -65.01 22.07
N GLU A 140 -2.01 -65.30 21.43
CA GLU A 140 -1.55 -66.65 21.08
C GLU A 140 -1.21 -67.46 22.34
N ALA A 141 -0.61 -66.83 23.36
CA ALA A 141 -0.39 -67.44 24.66
C ALA A 141 -1.70 -67.73 25.38
N ALA A 142 -2.65 -66.79 25.37
CA ALA A 142 -3.99 -66.98 25.92
C ALA A 142 -4.80 -68.01 25.11
N ILE A 143 -4.61 -68.10 23.79
CA ILE A 143 -5.20 -69.13 22.92
C ILE A 143 -4.53 -70.48 23.19
N SER A 144 -3.25 -70.54 23.52
CA SER A 144 -2.58 -71.79 23.88
C SER A 144 -3.05 -72.29 25.24
N GLU A 145 -3.15 -71.40 26.23
CA GLU A 145 -3.73 -71.67 27.56
C GLU A 145 -5.22 -72.03 27.45
N TRP A 146 -5.97 -71.37 26.56
CA TRP A 146 -7.35 -71.68 26.27
C TRP A 146 -7.48 -72.99 25.49
N ILE A 147 -6.64 -73.32 24.50
CA ILE A 147 -6.62 -74.61 23.79
C ILE A 147 -6.20 -75.74 24.72
N GLU A 148 -5.42 -75.47 25.77
CA GLU A 148 -5.16 -76.41 26.86
C GLU A 148 -6.43 -76.57 27.71
N ALA A 149 -7.06 -75.48 28.15
CA ALA A 149 -8.34 -75.48 28.87
C ALA A 149 -9.51 -76.05 28.05
N GLU A 150 -9.42 -75.99 26.72
CA GLU A 150 -10.37 -76.44 25.74
C GLU A 150 -9.90 -77.74 25.06
N ARG A 151 -8.76 -78.32 25.43
CA ARG A 151 -8.54 -79.78 25.31
C ARG A 151 -9.20 -80.49 26.48
N GLU A 152 -9.16 -79.83 27.65
CA GLU A 152 -10.02 -80.13 28.78
C GLU A 152 -11.51 -79.91 28.45
N GLY A 153 -11.81 -78.83 27.70
CA GLY A 153 -13.14 -78.33 27.34
C GLY A 153 -13.75 -78.90 26.06
N HIS A 154 -13.06 -79.01 24.91
CA HIS A 154 -13.42 -79.78 23.69
C HIS A 154 -13.35 -81.30 23.87
N ARG A 155 -13.59 -81.79 25.09
CA ARG A 155 -14.43 -82.99 25.31
C ARG A 155 -15.93 -82.65 25.14
N GLN A 156 -16.26 -81.36 25.09
CA GLN A 156 -17.58 -80.74 25.03
C GLN A 156 -17.52 -79.58 24.03
N ALA A 157 -18.21 -79.72 22.90
CA ALA A 157 -18.58 -78.65 21.96
C ALA A 157 -17.45 -77.95 21.16
N ALA A 158 -17.12 -78.52 20.00
CA ALA A 158 -16.45 -77.82 18.91
C ALA A 158 -17.48 -77.21 17.93
N ALA A 159 -17.35 -75.92 17.56
CA ALA A 159 -17.67 -75.34 16.24
C ALA A 159 -17.53 -73.78 16.21
N THR A 160 -16.36 -73.30 15.76
CA THR A 160 -15.99 -72.23 14.76
C THR A 160 -16.87 -70.98 14.45
N PRO A 161 -16.33 -69.89 13.81
CA PRO A 161 -16.29 -68.54 14.39
C PRO A 161 -16.68 -67.39 13.42
N GLY A 162 -16.48 -66.13 13.81
CA GLY A 162 -16.47 -64.97 12.89
C GLY A 162 -15.78 -63.73 13.49
N GLN A 163 -14.83 -63.15 12.75
CA GLN A 163 -14.05 -61.94 13.11
C GLN A 163 -14.16 -60.89 11.97
N PRO A 164 -14.18 -59.55 12.24
CA PRO A 164 -14.19 -58.51 11.21
C PRO A 164 -12.88 -57.69 11.09
N ALA A 165 -12.78 -56.94 9.97
CA ALA A 165 -11.57 -56.41 9.31
C ALA A 165 -11.18 -54.93 9.59
N VAL A 166 -9.95 -54.57 9.14
CA VAL A 166 -9.18 -53.32 9.28
C VAL A 166 -9.64 -52.19 8.32
N LYS A 167 -9.52 -50.90 8.70
CA LYS A 167 -9.97 -49.71 7.93
C LYS A 167 -8.84 -48.97 7.18
N THR A 168 -9.09 -48.59 5.93
CA THR A 168 -8.18 -47.87 5.00
C THR A 168 -8.48 -46.35 4.99
N CYS A 169 -7.47 -45.48 4.95
CA CYS A 169 -7.62 -44.01 4.83
C CYS A 169 -7.71 -43.58 3.35
N THR A 170 -8.78 -42.90 2.96
CA THR A 170 -9.05 -42.45 1.58
C THR A 170 -8.47 -41.05 1.31
N ARG A 171 -8.03 -40.76 0.08
CA ARG A 171 -7.52 -39.44 -0.38
C ARG A 171 -8.42 -38.27 0.03
N THR A 172 -9.74 -38.46 0.01
CA THR A 172 -10.74 -37.48 0.45
C THR A 172 -10.61 -37.13 1.94
N GLY A 173 -10.29 -38.10 2.79
CA GLY A 173 -10.08 -37.89 4.23
C GLY A 173 -8.85 -37.02 4.52
N ALA A 174 -7.79 -37.11 3.72
CA ALA A 174 -6.62 -36.23 3.86
C ALA A 174 -6.94 -34.77 3.49
N ILE A 175 -7.74 -34.57 2.44
CA ILE A 175 -8.23 -33.23 2.04
C ILE A 175 -9.12 -32.66 3.15
N HIS A 176 -10.02 -33.48 3.71
CA HIS A 176 -10.90 -33.09 4.81
C HIS A 176 -10.12 -32.60 6.04
N GLN A 177 -9.08 -33.33 6.43
CA GLN A 177 -8.23 -32.95 7.55
C GLN A 177 -7.52 -31.61 7.30
N GLN A 178 -7.07 -31.37 6.07
CA GLN A 178 -6.39 -30.12 5.71
C GLN A 178 -7.34 -28.91 5.61
N VAL A 179 -8.60 -29.15 5.21
CA VAL A 179 -9.67 -28.13 5.27
C VAL A 179 -9.93 -27.75 6.73
N ARG A 180 -10.05 -28.74 7.64
CA ARG A 180 -10.28 -28.49 9.07
C ARG A 180 -9.13 -27.72 9.72
N SER A 181 -7.88 -28.11 9.47
CA SER A 181 -6.71 -27.37 9.99
C SER A 181 -6.67 -25.92 9.49
N THR A 182 -7.08 -25.70 8.24
CA THR A 182 -7.20 -24.34 7.69
C THR A 182 -8.32 -23.55 8.37
N ALA A 183 -9.45 -24.18 8.69
CA ALA A 183 -10.53 -23.54 9.43
C ALA A 183 -10.10 -23.08 10.83
N GLU A 184 -9.33 -23.90 11.54
CA GLU A 184 -8.79 -23.58 12.87
C GLU A 184 -7.86 -22.36 12.84
N VAL A 185 -6.97 -22.29 11.84
CA VAL A 185 -6.11 -21.12 11.63
C VAL A 185 -6.93 -19.87 11.37
N ILE A 186 -7.92 -19.94 10.48
CA ILE A 186 -8.78 -18.80 10.16
C ILE A 186 -9.54 -18.31 11.38
N GLU A 187 -10.04 -19.22 12.21
CA GLU A 187 -10.77 -18.87 13.43
C GLU A 187 -9.87 -18.15 14.45
N LYS A 188 -8.66 -18.67 14.68
CA LYS A 188 -7.68 -18.01 15.55
C LYS A 188 -7.34 -16.60 15.04
N GLU A 189 -7.09 -16.47 13.74
CA GLU A 189 -6.75 -15.20 13.11
C GLU A 189 -7.91 -14.19 13.15
N THR A 190 -9.14 -14.67 13.05
CA THR A 190 -10.34 -13.84 13.19
C THR A 190 -10.42 -13.22 14.59
N GLY A 191 -10.20 -14.03 15.64
CA GLY A 191 -10.21 -13.54 17.03
C GLY A 191 -9.06 -12.58 17.33
N GLU A 192 -7.87 -12.83 16.78
CA GLU A 192 -6.73 -11.91 16.90
C GLU A 192 -7.02 -10.56 16.24
N LEU A 193 -7.59 -10.56 15.04
CA LEU A 193 -7.93 -9.34 14.32
C LEU A 193 -9.02 -8.53 15.05
N GLU A 194 -10.05 -9.21 15.56
CA GLU A 194 -11.11 -8.58 16.34
C GLU A 194 -10.57 -7.95 17.63
N PHE A 195 -9.66 -8.65 18.33
CA PHE A 195 -8.96 -8.10 19.48
C PHE A 195 -8.21 -6.81 19.13
N ILE A 196 -7.49 -6.80 18.00
CA ILE A 196 -6.71 -5.62 17.57
C ILE A 196 -7.63 -4.46 17.21
N LYS A 197 -8.70 -4.69 16.44
CA LYS A 197 -9.72 -3.68 16.13
C LYS A 197 -10.27 -3.05 17.41
N ASN A 198 -10.76 -3.87 18.34
CA ASN A 198 -11.37 -3.41 19.59
C ASN A 198 -10.36 -2.62 20.44
N ARG A 199 -9.09 -2.98 20.38
CA ARG A 199 -8.01 -2.30 21.11
C ARG A 199 -7.70 -0.91 20.55
N ILE A 200 -7.68 -0.74 19.23
CA ILE A 200 -7.53 0.57 18.58
C ILE A 200 -8.78 1.42 18.82
N GLU A 201 -9.96 0.81 18.80
CA GLU A 201 -11.23 1.48 19.09
C GLU A 201 -11.30 1.97 20.54
N ALA A 202 -10.85 1.18 21.51
CA ALA A 202 -10.86 1.56 22.92
C ALA A 202 -9.85 2.70 23.23
N GLY A 203 -8.77 2.84 22.44
CA GLY A 203 -7.77 3.90 22.64
C GLY A 203 -7.02 3.82 23.96
N VAL A 204 -7.06 2.67 24.64
CA VAL A 204 -6.65 2.48 26.05
C VAL A 204 -5.13 2.58 26.27
N ASP A 205 -4.30 2.49 25.23
CA ASP A 205 -2.85 2.51 25.39
C ASP A 205 -2.12 3.19 24.20
N ILE A 206 -2.61 4.31 23.67
CA ILE A 206 -1.70 5.22 22.94
C ILE A 206 -0.88 5.94 24.02
N LEU A 207 0.07 5.22 24.62
CA LEU A 207 0.92 5.75 25.69
C LEU A 207 1.68 6.98 25.17
N PRO A 208 1.54 8.16 25.80
CA PRO A 208 2.39 9.31 25.55
C PRO A 208 3.69 9.15 26.34
N LEU A 209 4.71 8.50 25.76
CA LEU A 209 6.05 8.43 26.37
C LEU A 209 7.16 8.61 25.33
N GLU A 210 7.87 9.73 25.48
CA GLU A 210 9.26 10.04 25.07
C GLU A 210 9.66 9.83 23.59
N PHE A 211 9.10 10.70 22.76
CA PHE A 211 9.21 10.75 21.30
C PHE A 211 10.51 11.42 20.77
N GLN A 212 11.66 11.23 21.40
CA GLN A 212 12.94 11.77 20.87
C GLN A 212 13.85 10.65 20.36
N GLN A 213 14.22 9.68 21.19
CA GLN A 213 15.11 8.58 20.75
C GLN A 213 14.49 7.73 19.64
N THR A 214 13.22 7.36 19.77
CA THR A 214 12.52 6.55 18.75
C THR A 214 12.30 7.34 17.46
N VAL A 215 12.08 8.65 17.54
CA VAL A 215 11.97 9.52 16.36
C VAL A 215 13.32 9.73 15.69
N ASP A 216 14.39 9.81 16.47
CA ASP A 216 15.74 9.96 15.96
C ASP A 216 16.19 8.65 15.29
N GLU A 217 15.90 7.49 15.87
CA GLU A 217 16.11 6.18 15.25
C GLU A 217 15.26 5.98 13.98
N TRP A 218 14.04 6.54 13.93
CA TRP A 218 13.17 6.55 12.75
C TRP A 218 13.68 7.51 11.66
N LYS A 219 14.19 8.69 12.03
CA LYS A 219 14.82 9.66 11.11
C LYS A 219 16.16 9.15 10.57
N GLU A 220 16.87 8.34 11.34
CA GLU A 220 18.09 7.64 10.96
C GLU A 220 17.83 6.43 10.06
N GLY A 221 16.56 6.07 9.82
CA GLY A 221 16.18 5.00 8.89
C GLY A 221 16.48 3.59 9.40
N ARG A 222 16.69 3.40 10.71
CA ARG A 222 16.99 2.08 11.30
C ARG A 222 15.78 1.15 11.35
N THR A 223 14.57 1.68 11.35
CA THR A 223 13.32 0.92 11.26
C THR A 223 12.60 1.23 9.94
N LEU A 224 13.20 0.85 8.81
CA LEU A 224 12.50 0.86 7.53
C LEU A 224 11.67 -0.44 7.35
N ARG A 225 10.38 -0.34 7.65
CA ARG A 225 9.22 -0.82 6.85
C ARG A 225 8.76 -2.28 6.78
N HIS A 226 9.33 -3.26 7.49
CA HIS A 226 8.73 -4.61 7.46
C HIS A 226 8.79 -5.26 8.84
N SER A 227 7.94 -4.81 9.75
CA SER A 227 7.64 -5.66 10.91
C SER A 227 6.95 -6.91 10.37
N SER A 228 7.44 -8.10 10.71
CA SER A 228 6.78 -9.35 10.30
C SER A 228 5.31 -9.33 10.75
N PHE A 229 4.44 -10.10 10.08
CA PHE A 229 3.02 -10.20 10.46
C PHE A 229 2.86 -10.55 11.96
N ASP A 230 3.71 -11.43 12.46
CA ASP A 230 3.73 -11.82 13.88
C ASP A 230 4.32 -10.73 14.79
N ASP A 231 5.32 -9.99 14.34
CA ASP A 231 5.90 -8.87 15.11
C ASP A 231 4.88 -7.76 15.30
N LEU A 232 4.08 -7.48 14.26
CA LEU A 232 3.06 -6.46 14.29
C LEU A 232 1.96 -6.85 15.28
N LYS A 233 1.49 -8.10 15.25
CA LYS A 233 0.58 -8.65 16.27
C LYS A 233 1.17 -8.56 17.69
N LEU A 234 2.48 -8.81 17.83
CA LEU A 234 3.18 -8.71 19.09
C LEU A 234 3.13 -7.27 19.64
N LYS A 235 3.39 -6.27 18.81
CA LYS A 235 3.28 -4.84 19.19
C LYS A 235 1.91 -4.50 19.76
N PHE A 236 0.84 -4.99 19.14
CA PHE A 236 -0.52 -4.80 19.65
C PHE A 236 -0.76 -5.48 21.00
N ARG A 237 -0.19 -6.68 21.22
CA ARG A 237 -0.26 -7.40 22.52
C ARG A 237 0.52 -6.68 23.63
N TYR A 238 1.69 -6.11 23.32
CA TYR A 238 2.57 -5.44 24.27
C TYR A 238 2.41 -3.92 24.35
N LYS A 239 1.28 -3.39 23.86
CA LYS A 239 0.91 -1.97 23.99
C LYS A 239 1.88 -0.98 23.32
N ALA A 240 2.62 -1.43 22.31
CA ALA A 240 3.63 -0.64 21.61
C ALA A 240 3.24 -0.42 20.13
N TYR A 241 1.99 -0.03 19.88
CA TYR A 241 1.45 0.10 18.53
C TYR A 241 1.16 1.56 18.16
N SER A 242 1.44 1.91 16.91
CA SER A 242 1.09 3.16 16.24
C SER A 242 -0.17 2.99 15.37
N ILE A 243 -0.79 4.10 14.97
CA ILE A 243 -1.84 4.08 13.94
C ILE A 243 -1.27 3.56 12.60
N GLU A 244 -0.01 3.87 12.30
CA GLU A 244 0.68 3.37 11.10
C GLU A 244 0.79 1.83 11.13
N ASP A 245 1.11 1.24 12.29
CA ASP A 245 1.14 -0.22 12.46
C ASP A 245 -0.25 -0.85 12.22
N GLY A 246 -1.34 -0.11 12.48
CA GLY A 246 -2.70 -0.55 12.16
C GLY A 246 -2.98 -0.62 10.65
N TYR A 247 -2.43 0.32 9.87
CA TYR A 247 -2.51 0.31 8.41
C TYR A 247 -1.61 -0.76 7.78
N GLU A 248 -0.41 -0.97 8.32
CA GLU A 248 0.46 -2.09 7.91
C GLU A 248 -0.23 -3.44 8.14
N LEU A 249 -0.88 -3.61 9.29
CA LEU A 249 -1.61 -4.83 9.65
C LEU A 249 -2.80 -5.06 8.72
N LEU A 250 -3.55 -3.99 8.40
CA LEU A 250 -4.63 -4.04 7.43
C LEU A 250 -4.15 -4.56 6.06
N HIS A 251 -3.00 -4.10 5.58
CA HIS A 251 -2.44 -4.54 4.31
C HIS A 251 -2.05 -6.03 4.34
N LEU A 252 -1.36 -6.46 5.41
CA LEU A 252 -0.93 -7.85 5.57
C LEU A 252 -2.11 -8.82 5.70
N TYR A 253 -3.16 -8.46 6.45
CA TYR A 253 -4.37 -9.28 6.52
C TYR A 253 -5.12 -9.34 5.18
N ASN A 254 -5.14 -8.27 4.38
CA ASN A 254 -5.72 -8.31 3.04
C ASN A 254 -4.95 -9.28 2.12
N GLN A 255 -3.62 -9.28 2.19
CA GLN A 255 -2.79 -10.24 1.46
C GLN A 255 -3.04 -11.68 1.95
N TRP A 256 -3.12 -11.89 3.26
CA TRP A 256 -3.42 -13.18 3.86
C TRP A 256 -4.82 -13.70 3.45
N LEU A 257 -5.84 -12.83 3.43
CA LEU A 257 -7.17 -13.19 2.93
C LEU A 257 -7.14 -13.66 1.48
N ALA A 258 -6.40 -12.96 0.62
CA ALA A 258 -6.24 -13.35 -0.77
C ALA A 258 -5.58 -14.74 -0.89
N GLN A 259 -4.58 -15.03 -0.06
CA GLN A 259 -3.95 -16.35 0.02
C GLN A 259 -4.93 -17.44 0.48
N GLN A 260 -5.75 -17.19 1.51
CA GLN A 260 -6.74 -18.16 1.99
C GLN A 260 -7.81 -18.46 0.93
N ARG A 261 -8.33 -17.44 0.23
CA ARG A 261 -9.29 -17.63 -0.87
C ARG A 261 -8.68 -18.46 -2.00
N GLN A 262 -7.41 -18.25 -2.32
CA GLN A 262 -6.71 -19.05 -3.33
C GLN A 262 -6.51 -20.51 -2.87
N LYS A 263 -6.18 -20.74 -1.59
CA LYS A 263 -6.06 -22.08 -1.01
C LYS A 263 -7.39 -22.85 -1.06
N ILE A 264 -8.50 -22.19 -0.73
CA ILE A 264 -9.84 -22.79 -0.83
C ILE A 264 -10.19 -23.16 -2.27
N ARG A 265 -9.86 -22.29 -3.23
CA ARG A 265 -10.05 -22.60 -4.65
C ARG A 265 -9.29 -23.87 -5.08
N VAL A 266 -8.10 -24.11 -4.53
CA VAL A 266 -7.35 -25.35 -4.77
C VAL A 266 -8.07 -26.56 -4.16
N PHE A 267 -8.60 -26.46 -2.94
CA PHE A 267 -9.38 -27.56 -2.34
C PHE A 267 -10.62 -27.93 -3.17
N ILE A 268 -11.38 -26.93 -3.62
CA ILE A 268 -12.56 -27.16 -4.46
C ILE A 268 -12.18 -27.85 -5.78
N ARG A 269 -11.04 -27.47 -6.39
CA ARG A 269 -10.51 -28.14 -7.59
C ARG A 269 -10.07 -29.58 -7.32
N LEU A 270 -9.44 -29.84 -6.17
CA LEU A 270 -9.01 -31.18 -5.78
C LEU A 270 -10.19 -32.12 -5.51
N LEU A 271 -11.35 -31.57 -5.13
CA LEU A 271 -12.60 -32.29 -4.95
C LEU A 271 -13.36 -32.53 -6.27
N GLY A 272 -12.91 -31.97 -7.39
CA GLY A 272 -13.42 -32.28 -8.73
C GLY A 272 -14.14 -31.15 -9.46
N ALA A 273 -14.21 -29.93 -8.90
CA ALA A 273 -14.87 -28.80 -9.55
C ALA A 273 -13.91 -27.94 -10.39
N THR A 274 -14.38 -27.47 -11.54
CA THR A 274 -13.68 -26.47 -12.37
C THR A 274 -14.00 -25.07 -11.86
N VAL A 275 -13.08 -24.47 -11.10
CA VAL A 275 -13.23 -23.08 -10.63
C VAL A 275 -12.24 -22.18 -11.33
N ASP A 276 -12.71 -21.36 -12.28
CA ASP A 276 -11.89 -20.33 -12.90
C ASP A 276 -11.77 -19.09 -11.98
N LYS A 277 -10.81 -18.20 -12.29
CA LYS A 277 -10.44 -17.09 -11.38
C LYS A 277 -11.58 -16.09 -11.13
N GLY A 278 -12.59 -16.04 -12.01
CA GLY A 278 -13.74 -15.12 -11.94
C GLY A 278 -15.05 -15.76 -11.48
N ASP A 279 -15.10 -17.08 -11.29
CA ASP A 279 -16.33 -17.78 -10.93
C ASP A 279 -16.61 -17.69 -9.43
N SER A 280 -17.91 -17.67 -9.09
CA SER A 280 -18.34 -17.75 -7.69
C SER A 280 -17.95 -19.09 -7.10
N MET A 281 -17.07 -19.07 -6.09
CA MET A 281 -16.65 -20.29 -5.36
C MET A 281 -17.86 -21.01 -4.74
N LEU A 282 -18.91 -20.27 -4.34
CA LEU A 282 -20.15 -20.83 -3.81
C LEU A 282 -20.94 -21.59 -4.87
N ALA A 283 -21.04 -21.03 -6.08
CA ALA A 283 -21.72 -21.71 -7.19
C ALA A 283 -21.02 -23.04 -7.54
N ALA A 284 -19.68 -23.05 -7.56
CA ALA A 284 -18.92 -24.26 -7.79
C ALA A 284 -19.12 -25.33 -6.70
N ILE A 285 -19.29 -24.92 -5.44
CA ILE A 285 -19.60 -25.83 -4.33
C ILE A 285 -21.00 -26.41 -4.49
N GLU A 286 -22.00 -25.57 -4.80
CA GLU A 286 -23.38 -26.01 -5.03
C GLU A 286 -23.50 -26.97 -6.22
N ASP A 287 -22.79 -26.66 -7.31
CA ASP A 287 -22.75 -27.51 -8.50
C ASP A 287 -22.13 -28.87 -8.19
N LEU A 288 -21.05 -28.91 -7.41
CA LEU A 288 -20.38 -30.15 -7.03
C LEU A 288 -21.20 -30.97 -6.01
N GLU A 289 -21.82 -30.31 -5.03
CA GLU A 289 -22.75 -30.99 -4.11
C GLU A 289 -23.91 -31.63 -4.87
N ARG A 290 -24.43 -30.95 -5.91
CA ARG A 290 -25.49 -31.49 -6.76
C ARG A 290 -25.01 -32.71 -7.55
N ILE A 291 -23.84 -32.62 -8.20
CA ILE A 291 -23.24 -33.73 -8.95
C ILE A 291 -23.01 -34.95 -8.05
N GLU A 292 -22.49 -34.76 -6.84
CA GLU A 292 -22.25 -35.88 -5.91
C GLU A 292 -23.56 -36.50 -5.39
N ARG A 293 -24.60 -35.69 -5.14
CA ARG A 293 -25.92 -36.20 -4.74
C ARG A 293 -26.63 -36.97 -5.86
N GLU A 294 -26.40 -36.60 -7.11
CA GLU A 294 -26.92 -37.30 -8.30
C GLU A 294 -26.32 -38.70 -8.48
N LYS A 295 -25.20 -39.02 -7.83
CA LYS A 295 -24.59 -40.37 -7.85
C LYS A 295 -25.30 -41.38 -6.96
N TYR A 296 -26.25 -40.95 -6.11
CA TYR A 296 -27.07 -41.76 -5.20
C TYR A 296 -26.29 -42.78 -4.35
N LEU A 297 -25.98 -43.97 -4.90
CA LEU A 297 -25.29 -45.08 -4.24
C LEU A 297 -23.75 -44.97 -4.29
N GLU A 298 -23.19 -44.26 -5.26
CA GLU A 298 -21.74 -44.00 -5.39
C GLU A 298 -21.33 -42.63 -4.83
N MET A 299 -22.23 -41.98 -4.09
CA MET A 299 -21.99 -40.67 -3.48
C MET A 299 -20.86 -40.75 -2.44
N ASP A 300 -19.82 -39.93 -2.62
CA ASP A 300 -18.76 -39.78 -1.62
C ASP A 300 -19.24 -38.83 -0.52
N VAL A 301 -19.63 -39.42 0.61
CA VAL A 301 -20.12 -38.67 1.78
C VAL A 301 -19.04 -37.75 2.35
N ASP A 302 -17.77 -38.13 2.27
CA ASP A 302 -16.66 -37.32 2.75
C ASP A 302 -16.49 -36.06 1.90
N VAL A 303 -16.74 -36.13 0.58
CA VAL A 303 -16.75 -34.94 -0.29
C VAL A 303 -17.84 -33.96 0.16
N ILE A 304 -19.06 -34.43 0.43
CA ILE A 304 -20.14 -33.56 0.91
C ILE A 304 -19.79 -32.88 2.24
N PHE A 305 -19.19 -33.61 3.19
CA PHE A 305 -18.73 -33.03 4.45
C PHE A 305 -17.61 -32.00 4.24
N THR A 306 -16.64 -32.29 3.37
CA THR A 306 -15.57 -31.33 3.05
C THR A 306 -16.10 -30.05 2.41
N LEU A 307 -17.11 -30.15 1.54
CA LEU A 307 -17.73 -29.00 0.88
C LEU A 307 -18.50 -28.13 1.87
N ARG A 308 -19.18 -28.73 2.84
CA ARG A 308 -19.81 -28.00 3.95
C ARG A 308 -18.76 -27.24 4.77
N ASP A 309 -17.68 -27.89 5.17
CA ASP A 309 -16.62 -27.24 5.94
C ASP A 309 -15.98 -26.10 5.14
N ILE A 310 -15.80 -26.26 3.82
CA ILE A 310 -15.33 -25.17 2.94
C ILE A 310 -16.31 -23.99 2.89
N ARG A 311 -17.63 -24.25 2.83
CA ARG A 311 -18.65 -23.19 2.88
C ARG A 311 -18.57 -22.41 4.19
N ASP A 312 -18.46 -23.10 5.32
CA ASP A 312 -18.34 -22.48 6.64
C ASP A 312 -17.07 -21.62 6.74
N ILE A 313 -15.96 -22.08 6.14
CA ILE A 313 -14.74 -21.28 6.03
C ILE A 313 -14.96 -20.01 5.18
N LEU A 314 -15.66 -20.12 4.04
CA LEU A 314 -15.94 -18.97 3.18
C LEU A 314 -16.79 -17.92 3.92
N GLU A 315 -17.76 -18.34 4.72
CA GLU A 315 -18.54 -17.46 5.58
C GLU A 315 -17.66 -16.74 6.62
N LYS A 316 -16.76 -17.48 7.29
CA LYS A 316 -15.79 -16.87 8.23
C LYS A 316 -14.88 -15.85 7.54
N LEU A 317 -14.41 -16.11 6.32
CA LEU A 317 -13.59 -15.16 5.56
C LEU A 317 -14.34 -13.87 5.19
N ILE A 318 -15.65 -13.96 4.92
CA ILE A 318 -16.50 -12.77 4.74
C ILE A 318 -16.59 -11.99 6.06
N GLY A 319 -16.69 -12.68 7.20
CA GLY A 319 -16.60 -12.08 8.53
C GLY A 319 -15.30 -11.29 8.73
N VAL A 320 -14.15 -11.88 8.39
CA VAL A 320 -12.84 -11.21 8.47
C VAL A 320 -12.77 -9.96 7.60
N GLU A 321 -13.32 -10.00 6.39
CA GLU A 321 -13.38 -8.84 5.49
C GLU A 321 -14.19 -7.68 6.09
N ASN A 322 -15.29 -7.98 6.78
CA ASN A 322 -16.05 -6.97 7.53
C ASN A 322 -15.22 -6.38 8.68
N ILE A 323 -14.48 -7.21 9.43
CA ILE A 323 -13.62 -6.74 10.52
C ILE A 323 -12.48 -5.85 9.97
N LEU A 324 -11.91 -6.17 8.81
CA LEU A 324 -10.89 -5.32 8.18
C LEU A 324 -11.45 -3.96 7.75
N ARG A 325 -12.65 -3.94 7.18
CA ARG A 325 -13.33 -2.68 6.85
C ARG A 325 -13.58 -1.83 8.09
N ASP A 326 -13.99 -2.47 9.18
CA ASP A 326 -14.17 -1.78 10.47
C ASP A 326 -12.84 -1.27 11.01
N LEU A 327 -11.77 -2.07 10.95
CA LEU A 327 -10.42 -1.69 11.34
C LEU A 327 -9.94 -0.46 10.57
N GLU A 328 -10.15 -0.43 9.24
CA GLU A 328 -9.82 0.73 8.42
C GLU A 328 -10.55 2.00 8.88
N ASN A 329 -11.86 1.88 9.17
CA ASN A 329 -12.67 2.98 9.67
C ASN A 329 -12.20 3.47 11.04
N VAL A 330 -11.82 2.54 11.93
CA VAL A 330 -11.29 2.86 13.26
C VAL A 330 -9.94 3.57 13.14
N CYS A 331 -9.01 3.06 12.32
CA CYS A 331 -7.73 3.72 12.04
C CYS A 331 -7.93 5.13 11.45
N ARG A 332 -8.85 5.28 10.49
CA ARG A 332 -9.18 6.59 9.88
C ARG A 332 -9.70 7.58 10.91
N LYS A 333 -10.73 7.21 11.69
CA LYS A 333 -11.30 8.06 12.75
C LYS A 333 -10.24 8.47 13.77
N ARG A 334 -9.37 7.55 14.19
CA ARG A 334 -8.30 7.83 15.14
C ARG A 334 -7.23 8.76 14.55
N SER A 335 -6.88 8.59 13.27
CA SER A 335 -5.95 9.48 12.57
C SER A 335 -6.49 10.92 12.50
N GLU A 336 -7.79 11.09 12.20
CA GLU A 336 -8.46 12.38 12.14
C GLU A 336 -8.50 13.07 13.50
N GLN A 337 -8.73 12.31 14.58
CA GLN A 337 -8.68 12.84 15.97
C GLN A 337 -7.29 13.35 16.37
N ILE A 338 -6.21 12.74 15.85
CA ILE A 338 -4.84 13.21 16.09
C ILE A 338 -4.52 14.46 15.27
N ILE A 339 -4.98 14.52 14.02
CA ILE A 339 -4.70 15.62 13.08
C ILE A 339 -5.53 16.88 13.43
N ALA A 340 -6.79 16.70 13.84
CA ALA A 340 -7.71 17.78 14.19
C ALA A 340 -8.38 17.45 15.54
N PRO A 341 -7.70 17.66 16.68
CA PRO A 341 -8.29 17.41 17.98
C PRO A 341 -9.50 18.32 18.16
N VAL A 342 -10.67 17.72 18.38
CA VAL A 342 -11.86 18.45 18.81
C VAL A 342 -11.56 18.97 20.21
N TRP A 343 -11.14 20.23 20.30
CA TRP A 343 -11.00 20.91 21.59
C TRP A 343 -12.40 21.05 22.21
N GLU A 344 -12.83 20.07 22.98
CA GLU A 344 -13.85 20.32 24.00
C GLU A 344 -13.21 21.21 25.05
N ALA A 345 -13.72 22.43 25.16
CA ALA A 345 -13.45 23.28 26.32
C ALA A 345 -13.98 22.55 27.55
N LYS A 346 -13.14 21.73 28.18
CA LYS A 346 -13.37 21.26 29.54
C LYS A 346 -13.58 22.51 30.38
N GLY A 347 -14.81 22.67 30.85
CA GLY A 347 -15.25 23.83 31.59
C GLY A 347 -14.24 24.24 32.64
N SER A 348 -13.97 25.54 32.70
CA SER A 348 -13.26 26.13 33.83
C SER A 348 -14.01 25.78 35.11
N LEU A 349 -13.27 25.12 36.02
CA LEU A 349 -13.43 24.99 37.47
C LEU A 349 -14.82 25.22 38.08
#